data_AF-A0A6V8CDY6-F1
#
_entry.id   AF-A0A6V8CDY6-F1
#
_cell.length_a   1.000
_cell.length_b   1.000
_cell.length_c   1.000
_cell.angle_alpha   90.00
_cell.angle_beta   90.00
_cell.angle_gamma   90.00
#
_symmetry.space_group_name_H-M   'P 1'
#
loop_
_entity.id
_entity.type
_entity.pdbx_description
1 polymer ?
#
loop_
_entity_poly.entity_id
_entity_poly.type
_entity_poly.pdbx_seq_one_letter_code
_entity_poly.pdbx_strand_id
1 'polypeptide(L)'
;MDSEDAPSGRLATPGALLVATLLIAVAFSAVAVLKPTTPSLSDQANEGNQEQLWRPFSVVAPIDTGINVYHNHFSSEEVLPDWLLDAFGVTLVCDISTTGTYQERLVADQEVCWDQIGSSDIVYFEGTRIIGASPDWSEGDGTPILDDPSDGHGTAVTGAVVNANPDVVIFFVEGFSDSAVLAAAGL
;
A
#
# COMPACT_ATOMS: atom_id res chain seq x y z
N MET A 1 48.21 -47.31 60.60
CA MET A 1 48.46 -46.09 59.80
C MET A 1 47.67 -46.23 58.51
N ASP A 2 46.61 -45.42 58.44
CA ASP A 2 46.23 -44.56 57.30
C ASP A 2 46.22 -45.21 55.91
N SER A 3 45.04 -45.47 55.33
CA SER A 3 44.21 -44.52 54.55
C SER A 3 44.86 -44.15 53.22
N GLU A 4 44.24 -44.51 52.08
CA GLU A 4 43.90 -43.56 51.00
C GLU A 4 43.21 -44.26 49.81
N ASP A 5 42.27 -43.51 49.22
CA ASP A 5 41.13 -43.94 48.40
C ASP A 5 41.45 -44.42 46.98
N ALA A 6 40.59 -45.33 46.50
CA ALA A 6 40.43 -45.64 45.08
C ALA A 6 39.37 -44.71 44.44
N PRO A 7 39.54 -44.25 43.18
CA PRO A 7 38.55 -43.41 42.54
C PRO A 7 37.33 -44.21 42.08
N SER A 8 36.17 -43.72 42.48
CA SER A 8 34.83 -44.20 42.13
C SER A 8 34.54 -44.02 40.64
N GLY A 9 34.57 -45.11 39.88
CA GLY A 9 33.97 -45.21 38.55
C GLY A 9 32.55 -45.72 38.67
N ARG A 10 31.56 -44.83 38.78
CA ARG A 10 30.14 -45.19 38.76
C ARG A 10 29.79 -45.78 37.39
N LEU A 11 29.70 -47.11 37.33
CA LEU A 11 29.19 -47.84 36.18
C LEU A 11 27.69 -47.51 36.05
N ALA A 12 27.31 -46.83 34.97
CA ALA A 12 25.93 -46.50 34.69
C ALA A 12 25.09 -47.78 34.65
N THR A 13 24.00 -47.81 35.41
CA THR A 13 23.06 -48.93 35.47
C THR A 13 22.43 -49.15 34.08
N PRO A 14 22.09 -50.40 33.71
CA PRO A 14 21.60 -50.74 32.37
C PRO A 14 20.34 -49.95 31.94
N GLY A 15 19.56 -49.43 32.90
CA GLY A 15 18.43 -48.52 32.62
C GLY A 15 18.86 -47.13 32.12
N ALA A 16 19.98 -46.59 32.59
CA ALA A 16 20.48 -45.28 32.15
C ALA A 16 21.01 -45.33 30.71
N LEU A 17 21.59 -46.46 30.30
CA LEU A 17 22.10 -46.66 28.94
C LEU A 17 20.97 -46.81 27.90
N LEU A 18 19.85 -47.43 28.29
CA LEU A 18 18.64 -47.58 27.47
C LEU A 18 17.89 -46.25 27.29
N VAL A 19 17.82 -45.42 28.33
CA VAL A 19 17.21 -44.09 28.23
C VAL A 19 18.08 -43.15 27.39
N ALA A 20 19.41 -43.23 27.54
CA ALA A 20 20.34 -42.43 26.74
C ALA A 20 20.30 -42.79 25.26
N THR A 21 20.21 -44.07 24.89
CA THR A 21 20.08 -44.49 23.48
C THR A 21 18.72 -44.12 22.90
N LEU A 22 17.63 -44.18 23.67
CA LEU A 22 16.31 -43.75 23.23
C LEU A 22 16.24 -42.23 22.98
N LEU A 23 16.86 -41.42 23.84
CA LEU A 23 16.91 -39.96 23.68
C LEU A 23 17.74 -39.54 22.45
N ILE A 24 18.84 -40.23 22.17
CA ILE A 24 19.66 -39.99 20.97
C ILE A 24 18.88 -40.36 19.70
N ALA A 25 18.16 -41.50 19.69
CA ALA A 25 17.33 -41.90 18.55
C ALA A 25 16.17 -40.93 18.27
N VAL A 26 15.56 -40.35 19.31
CA VAL A 26 14.54 -39.31 19.18
C VAL A 26 15.15 -38.00 18.65
N ALA A 27 16.36 -37.62 19.10
CA ALA A 27 17.05 -36.43 18.59
C ALA A 27 17.42 -36.55 17.10
N PHE A 28 17.90 -37.71 16.64
CA PHE A 28 18.16 -37.95 15.21
C PHE A 28 16.89 -38.04 14.37
N SER A 29 15.78 -38.52 14.94
CA SER A 29 14.48 -38.57 14.24
C SER A 29 13.81 -37.19 14.15
N ALA A 30 13.98 -36.33 15.17
CA ALA A 30 13.48 -34.96 15.16
C ALA A 30 14.18 -34.09 14.10
N VAL A 31 15.48 -34.29 13.89
CA VAL A 31 16.25 -33.60 12.83
C VAL A 31 15.87 -34.09 11.42
N ALA A 32 15.41 -35.34 11.27
CA ALA A 32 14.92 -35.85 9.98
C ALA A 32 13.48 -35.39 9.65
N VAL A 33 12.68 -35.01 10.66
CA VAL A 33 11.31 -34.47 10.50
C VAL A 33 11.32 -32.95 10.35
N LEU A 34 12.28 -32.26 10.96
CA LEU A 34 12.58 -30.86 10.67
C LEU A 34 13.31 -30.78 9.33
N LYS A 35 12.57 -30.87 8.22
CA LYS A 35 13.06 -30.27 6.98
C LYS A 35 13.14 -28.76 7.25
N PRO A 36 14.32 -28.13 7.34
CA PRO A 36 14.34 -26.69 7.21
C PRO A 36 13.80 -26.43 5.81
N THR A 37 12.63 -25.79 5.74
CA THR A 37 12.14 -25.24 4.48
C THR A 37 13.20 -24.23 4.07
N THR A 38 14.13 -24.62 3.21
CA THR A 38 14.85 -23.66 2.38
C THR A 38 13.74 -22.83 1.73
N PRO A 39 13.64 -21.52 2.00
CA PRO A 39 12.70 -20.69 1.27
C PRO A 39 13.00 -20.96 -0.20
N SER A 40 12.00 -21.47 -0.90
CA SER A 40 12.14 -21.73 -2.30
C SER A 40 12.45 -20.38 -2.96
N LEU A 41 13.47 -20.31 -3.82
CA LEU A 41 13.73 -19.08 -4.58
C LEU A 41 12.48 -18.63 -5.36
N SER A 42 11.53 -19.53 -5.58
CA SER A 42 10.21 -19.26 -6.15
C SER A 42 9.24 -18.48 -5.25
N ASP A 43 9.32 -18.59 -3.92
CA ASP A 43 8.43 -17.82 -3.02
C ASP A 43 8.89 -16.37 -2.86
N GLN A 44 10.19 -16.09 -3.00
CA GLN A 44 10.74 -14.73 -3.03
C GLN A 44 10.76 -14.12 -4.44
N ALA A 45 10.66 -14.94 -5.49
CA ALA A 45 10.60 -14.48 -6.88
C ALA A 45 9.18 -14.11 -7.34
N ASN A 46 8.13 -14.31 -6.52
CA ASN A 46 6.78 -13.94 -6.93
C ASN A 46 6.38 -12.53 -6.47
N GLU A 47 6.89 -12.04 -5.34
CA GLU A 47 6.68 -10.66 -4.88
C GLU A 47 7.54 -9.67 -5.69
N GLY A 48 8.83 -9.96 -5.87
CA GLY A 48 9.74 -9.07 -6.62
C GLY A 48 9.56 -9.05 -8.16
N ASN A 49 8.70 -9.91 -8.71
CA ASN A 49 8.49 -9.98 -10.16
C ASN A 49 7.21 -9.24 -10.61
N GLN A 50 6.27 -8.95 -9.70
CA GLN A 50 5.12 -8.08 -10.05
C GLN A 50 5.53 -6.60 -10.11
N GLU A 51 6.41 -6.14 -9.22
CA GLU A 51 7.03 -4.80 -9.28
C GLU A 51 7.78 -4.57 -10.61
N GLN A 52 8.34 -5.64 -11.19
CA GLN A 52 9.12 -5.58 -12.43
C GLN A 52 8.27 -5.70 -13.71
N LEU A 53 6.95 -5.95 -13.60
CA LEU A 53 6.04 -6.18 -14.72
C LEU A 53 4.97 -5.11 -14.91
N TRP A 54 5.00 -4.01 -14.15
CA TRP A 54 4.11 -2.89 -14.41
C TRP A 54 4.52 -2.19 -15.72
N ARG A 55 3.53 -1.79 -16.52
CA ARG A 55 3.78 -1.07 -17.77
C ARG A 55 4.50 0.25 -17.50
N PRO A 56 5.30 0.76 -18.45
CA PRO A 56 5.74 2.15 -18.39
C PRO A 56 4.54 3.10 -18.28
N PHE A 57 4.69 4.16 -17.51
CA PHE A 57 3.67 5.19 -17.32
C PHE A 57 4.31 6.57 -17.25
N SER A 58 3.46 7.59 -17.32
CA SER A 58 3.85 8.97 -17.05
C SER A 58 3.03 9.47 -15.87
N VAL A 59 3.63 10.34 -15.07
CA VAL A 59 2.93 11.07 -14.01
C VAL A 59 2.76 12.51 -14.47
N VAL A 60 1.55 13.04 -14.30
CA VAL A 60 1.27 14.46 -14.49
C VAL A 60 0.64 14.98 -13.21
N ALA A 61 1.10 16.14 -12.74
CA ALA A 61 0.58 16.78 -11.55
C ALA A 61 -0.12 18.11 -11.87
N PRO A 62 -1.41 18.10 -12.25
CA PRO A 62 -2.20 19.32 -12.36
C PRO A 62 -2.33 19.98 -10.99
N ILE A 63 -2.18 21.31 -10.97
CA ILE A 63 -2.46 22.15 -9.80
C ILE A 63 -3.66 23.01 -10.16
N ASP A 64 -4.77 22.87 -9.44
CA ASP A 64 -6.04 23.52 -9.80
C ASP A 64 -6.98 23.71 -8.60
N THR A 65 -8.20 24.21 -8.83
CA THR A 65 -9.22 24.46 -7.80
C THR A 65 -9.89 23.21 -7.23
N GLY A 66 -9.87 22.09 -7.95
CA GLY A 66 -10.51 20.84 -7.54
C GLY A 66 -10.77 19.91 -8.73
N ILE A 67 -11.13 18.66 -8.45
CA ILE A 67 -11.43 17.65 -9.46
C ILE A 67 -12.64 16.79 -9.09
N ASN A 68 -13.51 16.53 -10.08
CA ASN A 68 -14.61 15.60 -9.95
C ASN A 68 -14.22 14.22 -10.48
N VAL A 69 -13.72 13.36 -9.59
CA VAL A 69 -13.24 12.00 -9.92
C VAL A 69 -14.34 11.07 -10.43
N TYR A 70 -15.62 11.42 -10.24
CA TYR A 70 -16.76 10.61 -10.69
C TYR A 70 -17.05 10.69 -12.20
N HIS A 71 -16.32 11.54 -12.93
CA HIS A 71 -16.52 11.65 -14.37
C HIS A 71 -16.05 10.37 -15.06
N ASN A 72 -16.87 9.81 -15.97
CA ASN A 72 -16.56 8.55 -16.65
C ASN A 72 -15.23 8.54 -17.39
N HIS A 73 -14.71 9.73 -17.72
CA HIS A 73 -13.42 9.92 -18.37
C HIS A 73 -12.23 9.47 -17.49
N PHE A 74 -12.41 9.44 -16.17
CA PHE A 74 -11.40 9.04 -15.20
C PHE A 74 -11.52 7.58 -14.76
N SER A 75 -12.58 6.89 -15.17
CA SER A 75 -12.80 5.50 -14.78
C SER A 75 -11.75 4.58 -15.41
N SER A 76 -11.23 3.67 -14.59
CA SER A 76 -10.19 2.71 -14.94
C SER A 76 -10.48 1.37 -14.28
N GLU A 77 -10.25 0.27 -15.02
CA GLU A 77 -10.24 -1.09 -14.45
C GLU A 77 -8.88 -1.46 -13.84
N GLU A 78 -7.86 -0.62 -14.05
CA GLU A 78 -6.51 -0.79 -13.52
C GLU A 78 -6.46 -0.25 -12.09
N VAL A 79 -6.17 -1.12 -11.13
CA VAL A 79 -5.85 -0.75 -9.74
C VAL A 79 -4.35 -0.48 -9.67
N LEU A 80 -3.96 0.71 -9.19
CA LEU A 80 -2.55 1.05 -9.02
C LEU A 80 -1.89 0.13 -7.98
N PRO A 81 -0.68 -0.38 -8.22
CA PRO A 81 -0.03 -1.34 -7.35
C PRO A 81 0.47 -0.68 -6.05
N ASP A 82 0.49 -1.44 -4.95
CA ASP A 82 0.85 -0.95 -3.61
C ASP A 82 2.20 -0.21 -3.59
N TRP A 83 3.22 -0.72 -4.28
CA TRP A 83 4.53 -0.07 -4.33
C TRP A 83 4.48 1.35 -4.93
N LEU A 84 3.54 1.60 -5.84
CA LEU A 84 3.35 2.92 -6.43
C LEU A 84 2.62 3.84 -5.45
N LEU A 85 1.58 3.33 -4.78
CA LEU A 85 0.85 4.07 -3.74
C LEU A 85 1.79 4.45 -2.60
N ASP A 86 2.66 3.54 -2.17
CA ASP A 86 3.70 3.78 -1.17
C ASP A 86 4.72 4.83 -1.63
N ALA A 87 5.12 4.80 -2.92
CA ALA A 87 6.04 5.78 -3.49
C ALA A 87 5.46 7.20 -3.51
N PHE A 88 4.15 7.35 -3.72
CA PHE A 88 3.44 8.63 -3.61
C PHE A 88 3.11 9.01 -2.15
N GLY A 89 3.33 8.10 -1.19
CA GLY A 89 3.00 8.33 0.22
C GLY A 89 1.50 8.41 0.48
N VAL A 90 0.69 7.65 -0.27
CA VAL A 90 -0.77 7.60 -0.10
C VAL A 90 -1.12 7.24 1.35
N THR A 91 -1.93 8.08 1.99
CA THR A 91 -2.37 7.91 3.38
C THR A 91 -3.80 7.39 3.48
N LEU A 92 -4.60 7.59 2.42
CA LEU A 92 -6.00 7.22 2.37
C LEU A 92 -6.35 6.64 1.00
N VAL A 93 -7.08 5.52 1.00
CA VAL A 93 -7.64 4.94 -0.22
C VAL A 93 -9.16 5.06 -0.14
N CYS A 94 -9.75 5.69 -1.16
CA CYS A 94 -11.18 5.85 -1.32
C CYS A 94 -11.69 4.94 -2.43
N ASP A 95 -12.49 3.94 -2.08
CA ASP A 95 -13.30 3.19 -3.05
C ASP A 95 -14.53 4.04 -3.43
N ILE A 96 -14.52 4.63 -4.62
CA ILE A 96 -15.55 5.57 -5.06
C ILE A 96 -16.68 4.86 -5.82
N SER A 97 -17.90 5.32 -5.61
CA SER A 97 -19.08 4.80 -6.31
C SER A 97 -18.97 5.03 -7.82
N THR A 98 -19.15 3.97 -8.62
CA THR A 98 -19.05 4.02 -10.09
C THR A 98 -20.39 4.07 -10.82
N THR A 99 -21.51 3.99 -10.09
CA THR A 99 -22.87 3.97 -10.65
C THR A 99 -23.78 4.98 -9.97
N GLY A 100 -24.81 5.44 -10.69
CA GLY A 100 -25.73 6.47 -10.22
C GLY A 100 -25.38 7.86 -10.73
N THR A 101 -26.17 8.85 -10.31
CA THR A 101 -25.94 10.26 -10.59
C THR A 101 -24.74 10.79 -9.79
N TYR A 102 -24.25 11.98 -10.13
CA TYR A 102 -23.21 12.64 -9.32
C TYR A 102 -23.61 12.76 -7.84
N GLN A 103 -24.84 13.23 -7.58
CA GLN A 103 -25.30 13.46 -6.20
C GLN A 103 -25.44 12.16 -5.40
N GLU A 104 -25.95 11.09 -6.03
CA GLU A 104 -26.09 9.79 -5.36
C GLU A 104 -24.73 9.21 -4.99
N ARG A 105 -23.74 9.34 -5.87
CA ARG A 105 -22.37 8.87 -5.64
C ARG A 105 -21.66 9.67 -4.55
N LEU A 106 -21.74 11.01 -4.63
CA LEU A 106 -21.18 11.88 -3.61
C LEU A 106 -21.74 11.56 -2.22
N VAL A 107 -23.06 11.38 -2.10
CA VAL A 107 -23.71 11.03 -0.82
C VAL A 107 -23.30 9.64 -0.35
N ALA A 108 -23.15 8.67 -1.25
CA ALA A 108 -22.75 7.32 -0.89
C ALA A 108 -21.34 7.25 -0.31
N ASP A 109 -20.43 8.07 -0.84
CA ASP A 109 -19.01 8.04 -0.45
C ASP A 109 -18.66 9.10 0.61
N GLN A 110 -19.62 9.94 1.01
CA GLN A 110 -19.40 11.08 1.90
C GLN A 110 -18.70 10.69 3.21
N GLU A 111 -19.32 9.80 3.99
CA GLU A 111 -18.83 9.45 5.34
C GLU A 111 -17.53 8.62 5.29
N VAL A 112 -17.41 7.76 4.27
CA VAL A 112 -16.33 6.76 4.17
C VAL A 112 -15.08 7.28 3.45
N CYS A 113 -15.23 8.31 2.61
CA CYS A 113 -14.14 8.93 1.88
C CYS A 113 -14.05 10.43 2.17
N TRP A 114 -15.00 11.23 1.67
CA TRP A 114 -14.86 12.69 1.62
C TRP A 114 -14.72 13.35 3.00
N ASP A 115 -15.45 12.86 4.00
CA ASP A 115 -15.39 13.35 5.39
C ASP A 115 -14.10 12.94 6.12
N GLN A 116 -13.32 12.01 5.56
CA GLN A 116 -12.07 11.52 6.14
C GLN A 116 -10.85 12.32 5.67
N ILE A 117 -10.97 13.04 4.55
CA ILE A 117 -9.84 13.74 3.93
C ILE A 117 -9.53 15.02 4.70
N GLY A 118 -8.27 15.17 5.11
CA GLY A 118 -7.70 16.42 5.62
C GLY A 118 -6.56 16.94 4.75
N SER A 119 -5.97 18.07 5.16
CA SER A 119 -4.91 18.74 4.37
C SER A 119 -3.56 18.04 4.34
N SER A 120 -3.35 17.07 5.23
CA SER A 120 -2.16 16.22 5.23
C SER A 120 -2.32 14.93 4.43
N ASP A 121 -3.53 14.65 3.93
CA ASP A 121 -3.80 13.38 3.27
C ASP A 121 -3.39 13.38 1.80
N ILE A 122 -2.89 12.24 1.37
CA ILE A 122 -2.65 11.90 -0.03
C ILE A 122 -3.60 10.76 -0.36
N VAL A 123 -4.58 11.04 -1.20
CA VAL A 123 -5.77 10.21 -1.38
C VAL A 123 -5.72 9.51 -2.72
N TYR A 124 -5.75 8.18 -2.74
CA TYR A 124 -5.96 7.42 -3.97
C TYR A 124 -7.45 7.15 -4.16
N PHE A 125 -8.00 7.52 -5.32
CA PHE A 125 -9.38 7.22 -5.68
C PHE A 125 -9.42 5.93 -6.51
N GLU A 126 -9.70 4.81 -5.85
CA GLU A 126 -9.72 3.49 -6.49
C GLU A 126 -10.81 3.42 -7.58
N GLY A 127 -10.53 2.68 -8.66
CA GLY A 127 -11.35 2.72 -9.88
C GLY A 127 -11.00 3.90 -10.80
N THR A 128 -9.96 4.67 -10.47
CA THR A 128 -9.33 5.69 -11.31
C THR A 128 -7.80 5.52 -11.30
N ARG A 129 -7.09 6.41 -12.01
CA ARG A 129 -5.62 6.55 -11.91
C ARG A 129 -5.22 7.86 -11.21
N ILE A 130 -6.09 8.36 -10.33
CA ILE A 130 -5.95 9.67 -9.70
C ILE A 130 -5.56 9.50 -8.23
N ILE A 131 -4.46 10.16 -7.89
CA ILE A 131 -4.03 10.44 -6.52
C ILE A 131 -4.23 11.94 -6.31
N GLY A 132 -4.83 12.36 -5.20
CA GLY A 132 -5.15 13.74 -4.89
C GLY A 132 -4.51 14.21 -3.58
N ALA A 133 -4.20 15.50 -3.50
CA ALA A 133 -3.77 16.17 -2.28
C ALA A 133 -4.35 17.59 -2.21
N SER A 134 -4.60 18.10 -1.01
CA SER A 134 -5.04 19.48 -0.81
C SER A 134 -4.27 20.14 0.35
N PRO A 135 -2.99 20.50 0.13
CA PRO A 135 -2.14 21.05 1.18
C PRO A 135 -2.59 22.44 1.66
N ASP A 136 -3.39 23.13 0.86
CA ASP A 136 -3.91 24.48 1.17
C ASP A 136 -5.23 24.45 1.95
N TRP A 137 -5.90 23.29 2.01
CA TRP A 137 -7.22 23.19 2.63
C TRP A 137 -7.18 23.41 4.14
N SER A 138 -8.22 24.08 4.64
CA SER A 138 -8.50 24.23 6.05
C SER A 138 -9.99 24.01 6.36
N GLU A 139 -10.29 23.70 7.62
CA GLU A 139 -11.65 23.45 8.06
C GLU A 139 -12.55 24.67 7.75
N GLY A 140 -13.53 24.48 6.87
CA GLY A 140 -14.44 25.52 6.40
C GLY A 140 -14.28 25.91 4.92
N ASP A 141 -13.22 25.44 4.23
CA ASP A 141 -12.97 25.75 2.81
C ASP A 141 -13.82 24.92 1.84
N GLY A 142 -14.52 23.89 2.34
CA GLY A 142 -15.32 22.96 1.55
C GLY A 142 -14.84 21.53 1.70
N THR A 143 -15.16 20.68 0.73
CA THR A 143 -14.65 19.30 0.67
C THR A 143 -13.30 19.31 -0.06
N PRO A 144 -12.19 18.88 0.58
CA PRO A 144 -10.88 18.90 -0.05
C PRO A 144 -10.84 18.02 -1.29
N ILE A 145 -10.04 18.44 -2.27
CA ILE A 145 -9.80 17.86 -3.61
C ILE A 145 -11.02 17.94 -4.53
N LEU A 146 -12.24 17.89 -4.00
CA LEU A 146 -13.47 17.83 -4.78
C LEU A 146 -13.81 19.18 -5.42
N ASP A 147 -14.01 19.16 -6.74
CA ASP A 147 -14.39 20.34 -7.53
C ASP A 147 -15.75 20.95 -7.12
N ASP A 148 -15.91 22.27 -7.25
CA ASP A 148 -17.22 22.90 -7.28
C ASP A 148 -17.91 22.49 -8.60
N PRO A 149 -19.11 21.89 -8.57
CA PRO A 149 -19.85 21.54 -9.79
C PRO A 149 -20.07 22.69 -10.78
N SER A 150 -19.89 23.95 -10.35
CA SER A 150 -20.02 25.17 -11.15
C SER A 150 -18.70 25.66 -11.76
N ASP A 151 -17.55 25.16 -11.31
CA ASP A 151 -16.23 25.53 -11.83
C ASP A 151 -15.81 24.55 -12.93
N GLY A 152 -15.61 23.27 -12.60
CA GLY A 152 -15.29 22.25 -13.58
C GLY A 152 -13.90 22.41 -14.22
N HIS A 153 -13.13 23.42 -13.84
CA HIS A 153 -11.86 23.78 -14.49
C HIS A 153 -10.82 22.68 -14.32
N GLY A 154 -10.51 22.28 -13.08
CA GLY A 154 -9.55 21.20 -12.83
C GLY A 154 -10.01 19.85 -13.39
N THR A 155 -11.32 19.59 -13.38
CA THR A 155 -11.93 18.43 -14.07
C THR A 155 -11.66 18.46 -15.58
N ALA A 156 -11.87 19.59 -16.25
CA ALA A 156 -11.68 19.72 -17.69
C ALA A 156 -10.19 19.68 -18.09
N VAL A 157 -9.33 20.36 -17.33
CA VAL A 157 -7.87 20.38 -17.54
C VAL A 157 -7.29 18.97 -17.38
N THR A 158 -7.62 18.30 -16.29
CA THR A 158 -7.18 16.91 -16.06
C THR A 158 -7.76 15.96 -17.10
N GLY A 159 -9.03 16.17 -17.48
CA GLY A 159 -9.68 15.42 -18.55
C GLY A 159 -8.92 15.53 -19.88
N ALA A 160 -8.43 16.72 -20.24
CA ALA A 160 -7.62 16.90 -21.45
C ALA A 160 -6.29 16.12 -21.39
N VAL A 161 -5.64 16.07 -20.23
CA VAL A 161 -4.42 15.27 -20.00
C VAL A 161 -4.71 13.78 -20.19
N VAL A 162 -5.72 13.25 -19.50
CA VAL A 162 -6.12 11.85 -19.61
C VAL A 162 -6.56 11.49 -21.03
N ASN A 163 -7.21 12.42 -21.76
CA ASN A 163 -7.58 12.20 -23.16
C ASN A 163 -6.36 12.09 -24.08
N ALA A 164 -5.29 12.86 -23.80
CA ALA A 164 -4.05 12.80 -24.55
C ALA A 164 -3.22 11.55 -24.23
N ASN A 165 -3.26 11.09 -22.97
CA ASN A 165 -2.59 9.88 -22.51
C ASN A 165 -3.50 9.11 -21.53
N PRO A 166 -4.29 8.14 -22.01
CA PRO A 166 -5.21 7.36 -21.15
C PRO A 166 -4.51 6.57 -20.05
N ASP A 167 -3.23 6.27 -20.24
CA ASP A 167 -2.39 5.45 -19.35
C ASP A 167 -1.65 6.29 -18.29
N VAL A 168 -1.88 7.61 -18.24
CA VAL A 168 -1.26 8.54 -17.29
C VAL A 168 -1.74 8.27 -15.86
N VAL A 169 -0.82 8.41 -14.91
CA VAL A 169 -1.14 8.54 -13.49
C VAL A 169 -1.23 10.02 -13.17
N ILE A 170 -2.34 10.44 -12.57
CA ILE A 170 -2.56 11.83 -12.17
C ILE A 170 -2.23 11.98 -10.70
N PHE A 171 -1.39 12.96 -10.37
CA PHE A 171 -1.20 13.44 -9.00
C PHE A 171 -1.79 14.86 -8.89
N PHE A 172 -3.10 14.94 -8.66
CA PHE A 172 -3.82 16.19 -8.62
C PHE A 172 -3.55 16.93 -7.30
N VAL A 173 -3.23 18.23 -7.38
CA VAL A 173 -3.04 19.07 -6.20
C VAL A 173 -4.06 20.20 -6.23
N GLU A 174 -4.95 20.22 -5.25
CA GLU A 174 -5.84 21.36 -5.02
C GLU A 174 -5.05 22.50 -4.37
N GLY A 175 -5.21 23.71 -4.91
CA GLY A 175 -4.66 24.94 -4.35
C GLY A 175 -3.75 25.68 -5.32
N PHE A 176 -3.21 26.81 -4.89
CA PHE A 176 -2.33 27.66 -5.72
C PHE A 176 -1.17 28.26 -4.92
N SER A 177 -0.97 27.84 -3.67
CA SER A 177 0.12 28.36 -2.84
C SER A 177 1.47 27.74 -3.21
N ASP A 178 2.55 28.28 -2.63
CA ASP A 178 3.87 27.65 -2.69
C ASP A 178 3.84 26.21 -2.15
N SER A 179 3.00 25.91 -1.16
CA SER A 179 2.83 24.55 -0.63
C SER A 179 2.24 23.61 -1.70
N ALA A 180 1.24 24.07 -2.46
CA ALA A 180 0.67 23.29 -3.56
C ALA A 180 1.71 23.06 -4.68
N VAL A 181 2.49 24.08 -5.02
CA VAL A 181 3.58 23.96 -6.00
C VAL A 181 4.65 22.98 -5.52
N LEU A 182 5.04 23.03 -4.25
CA LEU A 182 6.02 22.12 -3.67
C LEU A 182 5.50 20.68 -3.59
N ALA A 183 4.22 20.49 -3.27
CA ALA A 183 3.58 19.17 -3.29
C ALA A 183 3.64 18.54 -4.69
N ALA A 184 3.32 19.31 -5.74
CA ALA A 184 3.38 18.83 -7.12
C ALA A 184 4.83 18.61 -7.62
N ALA A 185 5.78 19.44 -7.17
CA ALA A 185 7.18 19.38 -7.61
C ALA A 185 8.02 18.34 -6.85
N GLY A 186 7.51 17.81 -5.73
CA GLY A 186 8.18 16.81 -4.89
C GLY A 186 8.08 15.36 -5.39
N LEU A 187 7.43 15.15 -6.54
CA LEU A 187 7.34 13.88 -7.26
C LEU A 187 8.68 13.40 -7.82
#